data_AF-A0AAN6EBK5-F1
#
_entry.id   AF-A0AAN6EBK5-F1
#
_cell.length_a   1.000
_cell.length_b   1.000
_cell.length_c   1.000
_cell.angle_alpha   90.00
_cell.angle_beta   90.00
_cell.angle_gamma   90.00
#
_symmetry.space_group_name_H-M   'P 1'
#
loop_
_entity.id
_entity.type
_entity.pdbx_description
1 polymer ?
#
loop_
_entity_poly.entity_id
_entity_poly.type
_entity_poly.pdbx_seq_one_letter_code
_entity_poly.pdbx_strand_id
1 'polypeptide(L)'
;MAARKGQLTETTPLLPTHSKHRGKRVFAAVAAVLAAGSLFSYLLLAYCNYSIADTSSKRLSSAAVGRYLHITDLHVDPNYMEGATTYSQCHRRPPHVLPPDYDSAKDGHAHTGRFGIPLAKCDSPIALINATSEHLKHEWAHKLDFVIWTGDSGRHDGDPEQPRTFDQIIQGNDIASAALRSAFKKIPVVPNIGNNDVSPHNELAAPGHKRARKTFRALERSWRPLVPKDQVPTFHYGGYFAKD
;
A
#
# COMPACT_ATOMS: atom_id res chain seq x y z
N MET A 1 47.76 -108.79 -67.18
CA MET A 1 48.91 -107.97 -66.76
C MET A 1 48.66 -106.52 -67.14
N ALA A 2 48.92 -105.60 -66.20
CA ALA A 2 48.99 -104.12 -66.30
C ALA A 2 47.70 -103.37 -66.76
N ALA A 3 47.02 -102.52 -65.97
CA ALA A 3 47.37 -101.34 -65.16
C ALA A 3 47.14 -100.00 -65.91
N ARG A 4 46.13 -99.24 -65.47
CA ARG A 4 46.20 -97.83 -64.98
C ARG A 4 44.79 -97.25 -64.85
N LYS A 5 44.43 -96.79 -63.64
CA LYS A 5 43.23 -96.00 -63.34
C LYS A 5 43.62 -94.52 -63.27
N GLY A 6 42.82 -93.67 -63.92
CA GLY A 6 42.93 -92.22 -63.89
C GLY A 6 42.29 -91.62 -62.62
N GLN A 7 42.77 -90.43 -62.27
CA GLN A 7 42.56 -89.69 -61.03
C GLN A 7 41.87 -88.36 -61.36
N LEU A 8 40.79 -87.99 -60.66
CA LEU A 8 40.16 -86.66 -60.75
C LEU A 8 39.65 -86.21 -59.36
N THR A 9 40.42 -85.29 -58.78
CA THR A 9 40.07 -84.10 -57.96
C THR A 9 38.87 -84.11 -57.01
N GLU A 10 39.15 -84.04 -55.70
CA GLU A 10 38.25 -83.59 -54.63
C GLU A 10 38.31 -82.05 -54.46
N THR A 11 37.14 -81.41 -54.36
CA THR A 11 36.98 -80.00 -53.98
C THR A 11 36.42 -79.90 -52.55
N THR A 12 37.13 -79.21 -51.65
CA THR A 12 36.68 -78.88 -50.29
C THR A 12 35.89 -77.57 -50.29
N PRO A 13 34.69 -77.47 -49.68
CA PRO A 13 34.05 -76.18 -49.41
C PRO A 13 34.45 -75.62 -48.04
N LEU A 14 34.80 -74.33 -48.04
CA LEU A 14 35.10 -73.47 -46.89
C LEU A 14 33.85 -73.21 -46.02
N LEU A 15 34.02 -73.26 -44.69
CA LEU A 15 33.06 -72.79 -43.70
C LEU A 15 32.85 -71.25 -43.79
N PRO A 16 31.61 -70.73 -43.72
CA PRO A 16 31.36 -69.30 -43.68
C PRO A 16 31.66 -68.72 -42.28
N THR A 17 32.40 -67.62 -42.26
CA THR A 17 32.72 -66.82 -41.07
C THR A 17 31.46 -66.17 -40.49
N HIS A 18 31.19 -66.39 -39.21
CA HIS A 18 30.10 -65.75 -38.48
C HIS A 18 30.26 -64.21 -38.43
N SER A 19 29.15 -63.53 -38.74
CA SER A 19 28.99 -62.07 -38.88
C SER A 19 29.34 -61.27 -37.62
N LYS A 20 30.37 -60.40 -37.73
CA LYS A 20 30.77 -59.36 -36.74
C LYS A 20 29.80 -58.17 -36.64
N HIS A 21 28.69 -58.14 -37.39
CA HIS A 21 27.84 -56.94 -37.50
C HIS A 21 26.75 -56.81 -36.42
N ARG A 22 26.40 -57.88 -35.71
CA ARG A 22 25.30 -57.86 -34.71
C ARG A 22 25.72 -57.20 -33.39
N GLY A 23 26.97 -57.39 -32.96
CA GLY A 23 27.50 -56.77 -31.73
C GLY A 23 27.60 -55.24 -31.82
N LYS A 24 28.09 -54.70 -32.94
CA LYS A 24 28.29 -53.24 -33.12
C LYS A 24 27.01 -52.42 -33.01
N ARG A 25 25.87 -52.96 -33.46
CA ARG A 25 24.57 -52.27 -33.38
C ARG A 25 24.01 -52.24 -31.95
N VAL A 26 24.23 -53.30 -31.18
CA VAL A 26 23.82 -53.35 -29.76
C VAL A 26 24.69 -52.41 -28.93
N PHE A 27 26.00 -52.38 -29.16
CA PHE A 27 26.90 -51.42 -28.48
C PHE A 27 26.56 -49.96 -28.79
N ALA A 28 26.22 -49.64 -30.04
CA ALA A 28 25.80 -48.29 -30.41
C ALA A 28 24.47 -47.87 -29.76
N ALA A 29 23.50 -48.78 -29.67
CA ALA A 29 22.22 -48.51 -29.00
C ALA A 29 22.38 -48.30 -27.49
N VAL A 30 23.21 -49.12 -26.82
CA VAL A 30 23.52 -48.95 -25.39
C VAL A 30 24.26 -47.64 -25.13
N ALA A 31 25.23 -47.28 -25.97
CA ALA A 31 25.94 -46.00 -25.85
C ALA A 31 25.00 -44.79 -26.04
N ALA A 32 24.05 -44.86 -26.97
CA ALA A 32 23.07 -43.80 -27.19
C ALA A 32 22.10 -43.63 -26.00
N VAL A 33 21.64 -44.74 -25.39
CA VAL A 33 20.77 -44.69 -24.19
C VAL A 33 21.53 -44.12 -22.99
N LEU A 34 22.80 -44.50 -22.79
CA LEU A 34 23.64 -43.95 -21.72
C LEU A 34 23.94 -42.46 -21.93
N ALA A 35 24.21 -42.03 -23.17
CA ALA A 35 24.41 -40.62 -23.50
C ALA A 35 23.14 -39.78 -23.28
N ALA A 36 21.98 -40.28 -23.71
CA ALA A 36 20.70 -39.62 -23.50
C ALA A 36 20.33 -39.53 -22.01
N GLY A 37 20.60 -40.58 -21.23
CA GLY A 37 20.44 -40.56 -19.77
C GLY A 37 21.34 -39.53 -19.09
N SER A 38 22.60 -39.43 -19.51
CA SER A 38 23.55 -38.44 -18.99
C SER A 38 23.13 -36.99 -19.30
N LEU A 39 22.67 -36.73 -20.53
CA LEU A 39 22.12 -35.42 -20.93
C LEU A 39 20.87 -35.05 -20.13
N PHE A 40 19.96 -36.01 -19.92
CA PHE A 40 18.75 -35.77 -19.13
C PHE A 40 19.07 -35.47 -17.66
N SER A 41 19.99 -36.21 -17.04
CA SER A 41 20.47 -35.92 -15.69
C SER A 41 21.15 -34.55 -15.59
N TYR A 42 21.95 -34.16 -16.59
CA TYR A 42 22.62 -32.86 -16.62
C TYR A 42 21.63 -31.71 -16.74
N LEU A 43 20.60 -31.86 -17.59
CA LEU A 43 19.51 -30.89 -17.73
C LEU A 43 18.67 -30.77 -16.47
N LEU A 44 18.36 -31.89 -15.78
CA LEU A 44 17.68 -31.87 -14.49
C LEU A 44 18.51 -31.17 -13.40
N LEU A 45 19.81 -31.45 -13.33
CA LEU A 45 20.73 -30.77 -12.41
C LEU A 45 20.84 -29.28 -12.72
N ALA A 46 20.92 -28.90 -14.00
CA ALA A 46 20.94 -27.50 -14.42
C ALA A 46 19.63 -26.79 -14.07
N TYR A 47 18.48 -27.44 -14.25
CA TYR A 47 17.17 -26.89 -13.91
C TYR A 47 16.96 -26.77 -12.39
N CYS A 48 17.43 -27.75 -11.61
CA CYS A 48 17.47 -27.68 -10.15
C CYS A 48 18.37 -26.53 -9.68
N ASN A 49 19.58 -26.41 -10.24
CA ASN A 49 20.50 -25.32 -9.90
C ASN A 49 19.94 -23.94 -10.27
N TYR A 50 19.27 -23.82 -11.42
CA TYR A 50 18.58 -22.59 -11.81
C TYR A 50 17.43 -22.24 -10.85
N SER A 51 16.59 -23.22 -10.50
CA SER A 51 15.49 -23.01 -9.53
C SER A 51 16.01 -22.66 -8.12
N ILE A 52 17.12 -23.27 -7.69
CA ILE A 52 17.78 -22.96 -6.41
C ILE A 52 18.42 -21.56 -6.47
N ALA A 53 19.02 -21.16 -7.59
CA ALA A 53 19.58 -19.83 -7.77
C ALA A 53 18.49 -18.74 -7.83
N ASP A 54 17.35 -19.00 -8.48
CA ASP A 54 16.20 -18.09 -8.53
C ASP A 54 15.55 -17.91 -7.13
N THR A 55 15.47 -18.98 -6.34
CA THR A 55 15.03 -18.90 -4.94
C THR A 55 16.09 -18.28 -4.01
N SER A 56 17.39 -18.45 -4.28
CA SER A 56 18.48 -17.82 -3.50
C SER A 56 18.76 -16.36 -3.87
N SER A 57 18.40 -15.92 -5.09
CA SER A 57 18.47 -14.50 -5.48
C SER A 57 17.39 -13.66 -4.80
N LYS A 58 16.37 -14.29 -4.21
CA LYS A 58 15.48 -13.67 -3.21
C LYS A 58 16.03 -13.76 -1.78
N ARG A 59 17.36 -13.91 -1.62
CA ARG A 59 18.02 -13.53 -0.36
C ARG A 59 17.67 -12.07 -0.08
N LEU A 60 16.81 -11.88 0.92
CA LEU A 60 16.57 -10.66 1.67
C LEU A 60 17.73 -9.67 1.50
N SER A 61 17.56 -8.72 0.58
CA SER A 61 18.39 -7.53 0.55
C SER A 61 18.30 -6.91 1.94
N SER A 62 19.41 -6.90 2.70
CA SER A 62 19.58 -6.20 3.97
C SER A 62 18.27 -5.97 4.75
N ALA A 63 17.76 -6.97 5.48
CA ALA A 63 16.57 -6.88 6.35
C ALA A 63 15.62 -5.72 5.98
N ALA A 64 14.80 -5.89 4.92
CA ALA A 64 13.95 -4.82 4.39
C ALA A 64 13.21 -4.09 5.53
N VAL A 65 13.62 -2.86 5.81
CA VAL A 65 13.03 -2.06 6.89
C VAL A 65 11.71 -1.52 6.38
N GLY A 66 10.62 -2.05 6.91
CA GLY A 66 9.28 -1.51 6.69
C GLY A 66 9.11 -0.16 7.40
N ARG A 67 8.44 0.79 6.76
CA ARG A 67 8.14 2.11 7.31
C ARG A 67 6.68 2.47 7.06
N TYR A 68 6.02 2.95 8.10
CA TYR A 68 4.70 3.56 7.98
C TYR A 68 4.71 4.94 8.61
N LEU A 69 3.79 5.78 8.14
CA LEU A 69 3.52 7.08 8.74
C LEU A 69 2.18 7.02 9.47
N HIS A 70 2.12 7.57 10.67
CA HIS A 70 0.88 7.73 11.43
C HIS A 70 0.51 9.22 11.47
N ILE A 71 -0.67 9.55 10.95
CA ILE A 71 -1.28 10.87 10.98
C ILE A 71 -2.55 10.80 11.83
N THR A 72 -2.81 11.80 12.65
CA THR A 72 -3.98 11.86 13.51
C THR A 72 -4.38 13.31 13.78
N ASP A 73 -5.62 13.53 14.21
CA ASP A 73 -6.10 14.80 14.79
C ASP A 73 -5.80 16.01 13.90
N LEU A 74 -6.12 15.89 12.60
CA LEU A 74 -5.89 16.98 11.65
C LEU A 74 -6.71 18.21 12.00
N HIS A 75 -7.93 18.01 12.54
CA HIS A 75 -8.91 19.04 12.88
C HIS A 75 -8.93 20.17 11.85
N VAL A 76 -9.36 19.85 10.64
CA VAL A 76 -9.47 20.81 9.56
C VAL A 76 -10.57 21.81 9.91
N ASP A 77 -10.19 23.07 9.95
CA ASP A 77 -11.09 24.20 10.18
C ASP A 77 -11.19 25.08 8.92
N PRO A 78 -12.26 24.92 8.12
CA PRO A 78 -12.54 25.78 6.98
C PRO A 78 -12.87 27.23 7.36
N ASN A 79 -13.20 27.50 8.62
CA ASN A 79 -13.57 28.83 9.12
C ASN A 79 -12.36 29.57 9.70
N TYR A 80 -11.21 28.90 9.86
CA TYR A 80 -9.98 29.53 10.33
C TYR A 80 -9.65 30.75 9.48
N MET A 81 -9.39 31.87 10.14
CA MET A 81 -9.06 33.13 9.49
C MET A 81 -7.72 33.65 10.01
N GLU A 82 -6.82 34.01 9.10
CA GLU A 82 -5.58 34.72 9.44
C GLU A 82 -5.89 36.14 9.96
N GLY A 83 -5.22 36.54 11.04
CA GLY A 83 -5.48 37.77 11.80
C GLY A 83 -6.70 37.72 12.74
N ALA A 84 -7.36 36.57 12.90
CA ALA A 84 -8.45 36.35 13.84
C ALA A 84 -7.98 36.28 15.30
N THR A 85 -8.93 36.42 16.23
CA THR A 85 -8.69 36.30 17.67
C THR A 85 -8.87 34.85 18.14
N THR A 86 -8.06 34.43 19.12
CA THR A 86 -8.18 33.08 19.68
C THR A 86 -9.47 32.85 20.48
N TYR A 87 -10.05 33.89 21.09
CA TYR A 87 -11.35 33.79 21.79
C TYR A 87 -12.51 33.47 20.83
N SER A 88 -12.42 33.89 19.57
CA SER A 88 -13.42 33.55 18.54
C SER A 88 -13.20 32.15 17.92
N GLN A 89 -12.41 31.29 18.58
CA GLN A 89 -11.89 30.04 18.01
C GLN A 89 -11.19 30.26 16.66
N CYS A 90 -10.56 31.42 16.47
CA CYS A 90 -9.88 31.79 15.23
C CYS A 90 -10.79 32.02 14.01
N HIS A 91 -12.09 32.27 14.20
CA HIS A 91 -13.03 32.51 13.10
C HIS A 91 -13.34 33.99 12.83
N ARG A 92 -12.98 34.91 13.73
CA ARG A 92 -13.32 36.34 13.61
C ARG A 92 -12.14 37.25 13.93
N ARG A 93 -12.00 38.32 13.13
CA ARG A 93 -11.07 39.42 13.41
C ARG A 93 -11.55 40.25 14.61
N PRO A 94 -10.64 40.91 15.35
CA PRO A 94 -11.06 41.80 16.41
C PRO A 94 -11.93 42.95 15.83
N PRO A 95 -12.91 43.43 16.58
CA PRO A 95 -13.84 44.48 16.13
C PRO A 95 -13.16 45.84 15.91
N HIS A 96 -11.96 46.04 16.46
CA HIS A 96 -11.20 47.28 16.36
C HIS A 96 -9.74 47.00 16.02
N VAL A 97 -9.09 47.96 15.35
CA VAL A 97 -7.63 47.94 15.15
C VAL A 97 -7.00 48.11 16.53
N LEU A 98 -6.29 47.07 16.98
CA LEU A 98 -5.60 47.12 18.26
C LEU A 98 -4.43 48.13 18.16
N PRO A 99 -4.14 48.90 19.22
CA PRO A 99 -2.97 49.77 19.27
C PRO A 99 -1.68 49.02 18.92
N PRO A 100 -0.67 49.67 18.31
CA PRO A 100 0.58 49.00 17.91
C PRO A 100 1.35 48.36 19.07
N ASP A 101 1.15 48.87 20.29
CA ASP A 101 1.76 48.46 21.55
C ASP A 101 0.86 47.55 22.40
N TYR A 102 -0.30 47.16 21.88
CA TYR A 102 -1.22 46.29 22.60
C TYR A 102 -0.69 44.86 22.72
N ASP A 103 -0.51 44.41 23.96
CA ASP A 103 -0.07 43.05 24.28
C ASP A 103 -1.21 42.04 24.06
N SER A 104 -1.45 41.73 22.80
CA SER A 104 -2.48 40.77 22.35
C SER A 104 -2.34 39.37 22.95
N ALA A 105 -1.15 39.03 23.49
CA ALA A 105 -0.90 37.74 24.13
C ALA A 105 -1.52 37.64 25.53
N LYS A 106 -1.79 38.76 26.22
CA LYS A 106 -2.36 38.76 27.57
C LYS A 106 -3.89 38.65 27.60
N ASP A 107 -4.57 39.05 26.53
CA ASP A 107 -6.03 39.23 26.52
C ASP A 107 -6.76 38.31 25.52
N GLY A 108 -6.10 37.27 24.97
CA GLY A 108 -6.73 36.33 24.02
C GLY A 108 -6.98 36.90 22.62
N HIS A 109 -6.46 38.10 22.36
CA HIS A 109 -6.50 38.80 21.09
C HIS A 109 -5.32 38.47 20.16
N ALA A 110 -4.48 37.49 20.55
CA ALA A 110 -3.37 37.05 19.73
C ALA A 110 -3.85 36.73 18.31
N HIS A 111 -3.21 37.37 17.34
CA HIS A 111 -3.57 37.23 15.94
C HIS A 111 -3.04 35.92 15.40
N THR A 112 -3.93 35.18 14.76
CA THR A 112 -3.58 33.98 14.01
C THR A 112 -2.61 34.27 12.87
N GLY A 113 -1.61 33.39 12.72
CA GLY A 113 -0.78 33.36 11.53
C GLY A 113 -1.40 32.49 10.44
N ARG A 114 -0.88 32.61 9.21
CA ARG A 114 -1.31 31.83 8.04
C ARG A 114 -1.42 30.31 8.29
N PHE A 115 -0.54 29.74 9.11
CA PHE A 115 -0.42 28.29 9.33
C PHE A 115 -0.93 27.83 10.69
N GLY A 116 -1.55 28.69 11.48
CA GLY A 116 -1.91 28.37 12.85
C GLY A 116 -1.36 29.36 13.85
N ILE A 117 -1.67 29.09 15.11
CA ILE A 117 -1.13 29.79 16.28
C ILE A 117 -0.80 28.74 17.34
N PRO A 118 0.47 28.62 17.77
CA PRO A 118 0.84 27.64 18.78
C PRO A 118 0.14 27.89 20.12
N LEU A 119 -0.22 26.80 20.81
CA LEU A 119 -0.78 26.81 22.18
C LEU A 119 -2.14 27.53 22.34
N ALA A 120 -2.80 27.92 21.25
CA ALA A 120 -4.15 28.46 21.29
C ALA A 120 -5.20 27.38 21.05
N LYS A 121 -6.44 27.66 21.46
CA LYS A 121 -7.61 26.79 21.24
C LYS A 121 -8.15 26.94 19.81
N CYS A 122 -7.30 26.76 18.82
CA CYS A 122 -7.67 26.86 17.42
C CYS A 122 -7.28 25.62 16.66
N ASP A 123 -8.14 25.25 15.71
CA ASP A 123 -7.96 24.10 14.85
C ASP A 123 -7.13 24.48 13.60
N SER A 124 -6.81 23.47 12.78
CA SER A 124 -5.84 23.62 11.70
C SER A 124 -6.44 24.34 10.48
N PRO A 125 -5.84 25.44 10.00
CA PRO A 125 -6.23 26.02 8.72
C PRO A 125 -5.94 25.06 7.57
N ILE A 126 -6.74 25.15 6.51
CA ILE A 126 -6.49 24.44 5.24
C ILE A 126 -5.06 24.71 4.71
N ALA A 127 -4.52 25.91 4.94
CA ALA A 127 -3.16 26.26 4.57
C ALA A 127 -2.11 25.35 5.24
N LEU A 128 -2.29 24.99 6.52
CA LEU A 128 -1.41 24.07 7.23
C LEU A 128 -1.55 22.65 6.67
N ILE A 129 -2.78 22.19 6.43
CA ILE A 129 -3.06 20.86 5.84
C ILE A 129 -2.35 20.71 4.49
N ASN A 130 -2.44 21.74 3.65
CA ASN A 130 -1.79 21.76 2.33
C ASN A 130 -0.25 21.80 2.44
N ALA A 131 0.30 22.63 3.34
CA ALA A 131 1.75 22.70 3.53
C ALA A 131 2.32 21.37 4.04
N THR A 132 1.65 20.75 5.02
CA THR A 132 2.04 19.46 5.59
C THR A 132 1.96 18.35 4.55
N SER A 133 0.86 18.26 3.80
CA SER A 133 0.71 17.23 2.77
C SER A 133 1.73 17.37 1.63
N GLU A 134 2.06 18.58 1.20
CA GLU A 134 3.11 18.80 0.20
C GLU A 134 4.50 18.44 0.72
N HIS A 135 4.81 18.78 1.98
CA HIS A 135 6.06 18.35 2.62
C HIS A 135 6.18 16.83 2.69
N LEU A 136 5.12 16.14 3.14
CA LEU A 136 5.09 14.67 3.24
C LEU A 136 5.26 14.00 1.87
N LYS A 137 4.62 14.56 0.84
CA LYS A 137 4.74 14.09 -0.54
C LYS A 137 6.19 14.12 -1.05
N HIS A 138 6.90 15.21 -0.77
CA HIS A 138 8.28 15.38 -1.24
C HIS A 138 9.29 14.57 -0.41
N GLU A 139 9.21 14.67 0.91
CA GLU A 139 10.27 14.16 1.80
C GLU A 139 10.10 12.70 2.20
N TRP A 140 8.85 12.22 2.26
CA TRP A 140 8.52 10.97 2.93
C TRP A 140 7.83 9.94 2.04
N ALA A 141 6.96 10.34 1.11
CA ALA A 141 6.12 9.39 0.37
C ALA A 141 6.89 8.25 -0.33
N HIS A 142 8.11 8.50 -0.80
CA HIS A 142 8.96 7.49 -1.47
C HIS A 142 9.65 6.50 -0.51
N LYS A 143 9.53 6.69 0.80
CA LYS A 143 10.15 5.86 1.85
C LYS A 143 9.15 4.99 2.61
N LEU A 144 7.85 5.20 2.38
CA LEU A 144 6.76 4.61 3.16
C LEU A 144 6.14 3.44 2.40
N ASP A 145 5.81 2.39 3.13
CA ASP A 145 5.02 1.27 2.61
C ASP A 145 3.52 1.56 2.68
N PHE A 146 3.08 2.24 3.75
CA PHE A 146 1.69 2.67 3.93
C PHE A 146 1.57 3.84 4.94
N VAL A 147 0.37 4.41 5.03
CA VAL A 147 0.00 5.47 5.96
C VAL A 147 -1.23 5.06 6.75
N ILE A 148 -1.19 5.26 8.07
CA ILE A 148 -2.34 5.16 8.96
C ILE A 148 -2.83 6.58 9.24
N TRP A 149 -4.13 6.81 9.07
CA TRP A 149 -4.78 8.06 9.43
C TRP A 149 -5.91 7.79 10.43
N THR A 150 -5.72 8.16 11.70
CA THR A 150 -6.66 7.79 12.78
C THR A 150 -7.84 8.73 13.00
N GLY A 151 -8.18 9.56 12.00
CA GLY A 151 -9.38 10.39 12.01
C GLY A 151 -9.19 11.73 12.72
N ASP A 152 -10.27 12.23 13.30
CA ASP A 152 -10.42 13.57 13.90
C ASP A 152 -10.11 14.67 12.88
N SER A 153 -10.80 14.56 11.74
CA SER A 153 -10.69 15.49 10.62
C SER A 153 -11.56 16.73 10.84
N GLY A 154 -12.73 16.56 11.45
CA GLY A 154 -13.61 17.67 11.76
C GLY A 154 -13.02 18.54 12.87
N ARG A 155 -13.12 19.87 12.72
CA ARG A 155 -12.80 20.83 13.80
C ARG A 155 -13.61 20.58 15.08
N HIS A 156 -13.15 21.12 16.19
CA HIS A 156 -13.90 21.21 17.44
C HIS A 156 -15.09 22.15 17.30
N ASP A 157 -16.12 21.94 18.12
CA ASP A 157 -17.32 22.78 18.18
C ASP A 157 -17.24 23.84 19.28
N GLY A 158 -16.14 24.61 19.29
CA GLY A 158 -15.87 25.59 20.33
C GLY A 158 -16.49 26.97 20.10
N ASP A 159 -16.97 27.26 18.88
CA ASP A 159 -17.48 28.57 18.52
C ASP A 159 -19.02 28.60 18.57
N PRO A 160 -19.62 29.25 19.59
CA PRO A 160 -21.07 29.28 19.73
C PRO A 160 -21.77 30.10 18.63
N GLU A 161 -21.06 31.01 17.95
CA GLU A 161 -21.63 31.78 16.84
C GLU A 161 -21.54 31.04 15.50
N GLN A 162 -20.66 30.03 15.41
CA GLN A 162 -20.55 29.15 14.25
C GLN A 162 -20.54 27.68 14.68
N PRO A 163 -21.67 27.15 15.17
CA PRO A 163 -21.77 25.75 15.58
C PRO A 163 -21.44 24.81 14.43
N ARG A 164 -20.76 23.72 14.75
CA ARG A 164 -20.34 22.71 13.79
C ARG A 164 -21.52 21.88 13.31
N THR A 165 -21.73 21.86 12.01
CA THR A 165 -22.76 21.04 11.39
C THR A 165 -22.22 19.69 10.93
N PHE A 166 -23.10 18.70 10.71
CA PHE A 166 -22.70 17.42 10.11
C PHE A 166 -22.02 17.61 8.75
N ASP A 167 -22.49 18.56 7.94
CA ASP A 167 -21.90 18.80 6.61
C ASP A 167 -20.48 19.38 6.73
N GLN A 168 -20.20 20.21 7.74
CA GLN A 168 -18.84 20.68 8.03
C GLN A 168 -17.92 19.56 8.51
N ILE A 169 -18.43 18.55 9.23
CA ILE A 169 -17.65 17.36 9.61
C ILE A 169 -17.23 16.58 8.35
N ILE A 170 -18.18 16.38 7.44
CA ILE A 170 -17.91 15.70 6.17
C ILE A 170 -16.95 16.53 5.30
N GLN A 171 -17.11 17.85 5.26
CA GLN A 171 -16.18 18.74 4.56
C GLN A 171 -14.74 18.64 5.10
N GLY A 172 -14.55 18.56 6.42
CA GLY A 172 -13.23 18.34 7.01
C GLY A 172 -12.61 17.01 6.56
N ASN A 173 -13.41 15.95 6.50
CA ASN A 173 -13.00 14.64 5.98
C ASN A 173 -12.68 14.67 4.48
N ASP A 174 -13.45 15.41 3.66
CA ASP A 174 -13.20 15.59 2.23
C ASP A 174 -11.85 16.28 1.99
N ILE A 175 -11.56 17.36 2.73
CA ILE A 175 -10.31 18.11 2.61
C ILE A 175 -9.12 17.25 3.04
N ALA A 176 -9.21 16.61 4.21
CA ALA A 176 -8.16 15.74 4.71
C ALA A 176 -7.88 14.56 3.78
N SER A 177 -8.93 13.86 3.34
CA SER A 177 -8.82 12.75 2.38
C SER A 177 -8.20 13.20 1.06
N ALA A 178 -8.62 14.34 0.51
CA ALA A 178 -8.06 14.88 -0.72
C ALA A 178 -6.56 15.22 -0.58
N ALA A 179 -6.17 15.87 0.51
CA ALA A 179 -4.78 16.22 0.79
C ALA A 179 -3.90 14.96 0.92
N LEU A 180 -4.33 13.98 1.72
CA LEU A 180 -3.59 12.73 1.91
C LEU A 180 -3.52 11.91 0.62
N ARG A 181 -4.61 11.79 -0.14
CA ARG A 181 -4.60 11.10 -1.45
C ARG A 181 -3.69 11.79 -2.47
N SER A 182 -3.61 13.12 -2.42
CA SER A 182 -2.70 13.88 -3.27
C SER A 182 -1.23 13.62 -2.92
N ALA A 183 -0.92 13.56 -1.62
CA ALA A 183 0.44 13.29 -1.13
C ALA A 183 0.88 11.83 -1.39
N PHE A 184 -0.05 10.88 -1.24
CA PHE A 184 0.22 9.44 -1.20
C PHE A 184 -0.40 8.68 -2.36
N LYS A 185 -0.30 9.20 -3.60
CA LYS A 185 -0.98 8.64 -4.79
C LYS A 185 -0.75 7.14 -5.03
N LYS A 186 0.43 6.63 -4.69
CA LYS A 186 0.83 5.22 -4.89
C LYS A 186 1.00 4.46 -3.57
N ILE A 187 0.79 5.12 -2.44
CA ILE A 187 1.00 4.56 -1.10
C ILE A 187 -0.38 4.35 -0.47
N PRO A 188 -0.71 3.14 0.01
CA PRO A 188 -1.97 2.90 0.69
C PRO A 188 -2.14 3.83 1.90
N VAL A 189 -3.25 4.55 1.96
CA VAL A 189 -3.72 5.25 3.17
C VAL A 189 -4.86 4.44 3.77
N VAL A 190 -4.80 4.22 5.09
CA VAL A 190 -5.79 3.47 5.87
C VAL A 190 -6.44 4.42 6.88
N PRO A 191 -7.65 4.93 6.60
CA PRO A 191 -8.38 5.80 7.52
C PRO A 191 -9.09 5.03 8.64
N ASN A 192 -9.28 5.69 9.78
CA ASN A 192 -10.16 5.30 10.88
C ASN A 192 -11.06 6.49 11.28
N ILE A 193 -12.23 6.20 11.86
CA ILE A 193 -13.18 7.22 12.33
C ILE A 193 -12.71 7.75 13.69
N GLY A 194 -12.53 9.07 13.80
CA GLY A 194 -12.31 9.76 15.06
C GLY A 194 -13.61 10.19 15.74
N ASN A 195 -13.55 10.57 17.02
CA ASN A 195 -14.72 11.01 17.76
C ASN A 195 -15.25 12.37 17.29
N ASN A 196 -14.42 13.20 16.63
CA ASN A 196 -14.86 14.42 15.95
C ASN A 196 -15.38 14.17 14.53
N ASP A 197 -15.30 12.95 14.00
CA ASP A 197 -15.85 12.61 12.67
C ASP A 197 -17.33 12.15 12.73
N VAL A 198 -17.96 12.26 13.90
CA VAL A 198 -19.35 11.85 14.15
C VAL A 198 -20.19 13.00 14.70
N SER A 199 -21.51 12.91 14.49
CA SER A 199 -22.50 13.84 15.03
C SER A 199 -23.68 13.08 15.64
N PRO A 200 -24.08 13.35 16.90
CA PRO A 200 -23.44 14.29 17.84
C PRO A 200 -22.00 13.90 18.23
N HIS A 201 -21.23 14.84 18.77
CA HIS A 201 -19.84 14.62 19.19
C HIS A 201 -19.74 13.45 20.18
N ASN A 202 -18.78 12.55 20.01
CA ASN A 202 -18.58 11.34 20.83
C ASN A 202 -19.73 10.31 20.79
N GLU A 203 -20.78 10.54 20.02
CA GLU A 203 -21.95 9.68 20.00
C GLU A 203 -22.04 8.85 18.70
N LEU A 204 -21.19 7.84 18.60
CA LEU A 204 -21.30 6.87 17.53
C LEU A 204 -22.36 5.80 17.88
N ALA A 205 -23.50 5.86 17.20
CA ALA A 205 -24.56 4.87 17.38
C ALA A 205 -24.11 3.46 16.95
N ALA A 206 -24.74 2.43 17.55
CA ALA A 206 -24.40 1.04 17.29
C ALA A 206 -24.50 0.65 15.79
N PRO A 207 -23.75 -0.36 15.35
CA PRO A 207 -23.81 -0.89 13.99
C PRO A 207 -25.24 -1.15 13.51
N GLY A 208 -25.53 -0.80 12.26
CA GLY A 208 -26.86 -0.94 11.66
C GLY A 208 -27.85 0.19 12.00
N HIS A 209 -27.61 1.03 13.01
CA HIS A 209 -28.49 2.15 13.34
C HIS A 209 -28.54 3.18 12.19
N LYS A 210 -29.73 3.75 11.89
CA LYS A 210 -29.93 4.69 10.76
C LYS A 210 -28.94 5.87 10.77
N ARG A 211 -28.68 6.43 11.96
CA ARG A 211 -27.73 7.55 12.15
C ARG A 211 -26.29 7.14 11.83
N ALA A 212 -25.83 6.00 12.36
CA ALA A 212 -24.51 5.46 12.09
C ALA A 212 -24.32 5.16 10.60
N ARG A 213 -25.31 4.51 9.97
CA ARG A 213 -25.30 4.23 8.51
C ARG A 213 -25.22 5.50 7.67
N LYS A 214 -25.87 6.60 8.09
CA LYS A 214 -25.75 7.92 7.42
C LYS A 214 -24.30 8.42 7.48
N THR A 215 -23.70 8.40 8.67
CA THR A 215 -22.31 8.83 8.90
C THR A 215 -21.32 7.98 8.10
N PHE A 216 -21.38 6.64 8.22
CA PHE A 216 -20.46 5.74 7.52
C PHE A 216 -20.55 5.88 6.00
N ARG A 217 -21.76 6.03 5.44
CA ARG A 217 -21.90 6.28 3.99
C ARG A 217 -21.31 7.61 3.57
N ALA A 218 -21.39 8.64 4.42
CA ALA A 218 -20.81 9.94 4.12
C ALA A 218 -19.28 9.90 4.18
N LEU A 219 -18.72 9.33 5.24
CA LEU A 219 -17.28 9.12 5.39
C LEU A 219 -16.71 8.23 4.28
N GLU A 220 -17.40 7.15 3.91
CA GLU A 220 -16.99 6.29 2.78
C GLU A 220 -16.82 7.10 1.50
N ARG A 221 -17.77 8.00 1.20
CA ARG A 221 -17.69 8.86 0.00
C ARG A 221 -16.50 9.81 0.07
N SER A 222 -16.28 10.46 1.21
CA SER A 222 -15.13 11.34 1.44
C SER A 222 -13.81 10.59 1.29
N TRP A 223 -13.77 9.35 1.76
CA TRP A 223 -12.59 8.51 1.77
C TRP A 223 -12.40 7.71 0.49
N ARG A 224 -13.22 7.83 -0.56
CA ARG A 224 -13.00 7.05 -1.78
C ARG A 224 -11.64 7.38 -2.42
N PRO A 225 -10.85 6.38 -2.87
CA PRO A 225 -11.10 4.93 -2.86
C PRO A 225 -10.37 4.18 -1.72
N LEU A 226 -10.12 4.82 -0.57
CA LEU A 226 -9.28 4.28 0.51
C LEU A 226 -9.87 3.01 1.17
N VAL A 227 -11.20 2.95 1.32
CA VAL A 227 -11.92 1.74 1.76
C VAL A 227 -11.99 0.74 0.60
N PRO A 228 -11.50 -0.51 0.77
CA PRO A 228 -11.59 -1.53 -0.28
C PRO A 228 -13.02 -1.79 -0.71
N LYS A 229 -13.24 -2.01 -2.02
CA LYS A 229 -14.59 -2.12 -2.61
C LYS A 229 -15.43 -3.25 -2.01
N ASP A 230 -14.79 -4.38 -1.72
CA ASP A 230 -15.39 -5.55 -1.08
C ASP A 230 -15.75 -5.30 0.40
N GLN A 231 -15.08 -4.34 1.04
CA GLN A 231 -15.31 -3.96 2.44
C GLN A 231 -16.36 -2.87 2.61
N VAL A 232 -16.77 -2.18 1.53
CA VAL A 232 -17.77 -1.10 1.59
C VAL A 232 -19.09 -1.53 2.27
N PRO A 233 -19.67 -2.72 2.02
CA PRO A 233 -20.86 -3.17 2.75
C PRO A 233 -20.64 -3.30 4.26
N THR A 234 -19.50 -3.85 4.68
CA THR A 234 -19.08 -3.98 6.09
C THR A 234 -18.94 -2.60 6.73
N PHE A 235 -18.23 -1.69 6.04
CA PHE A 235 -18.03 -0.33 6.51
C PHE A 235 -19.37 0.43 6.65
N HIS A 236 -20.27 0.32 5.67
CA HIS A 236 -21.60 0.91 5.76
C HIS A 236 -22.47 0.36 6.90
N TYR A 237 -22.19 -0.85 7.38
CA TYR A 237 -22.90 -1.45 8.51
C TYR A 237 -22.31 -1.01 9.84
N GLY A 238 -20.98 -1.08 10.00
CA GLY A 238 -20.32 -0.97 11.31
C GLY A 238 -19.25 0.10 11.45
N GLY A 239 -18.86 0.79 10.38
CA GLY A 239 -17.81 1.83 10.44
C GLY A 239 -16.39 1.28 10.55
N TYR A 240 -16.19 -0.02 10.29
CA TYR A 240 -14.91 -0.71 10.31
C TYR A 240 -14.69 -1.52 9.03
N PHE A 241 -13.43 -1.78 8.68
CA PHE A 241 -13.02 -2.60 7.54
C PHE A 241 -11.63 -3.19 7.78
N ALA A 242 -11.26 -4.22 7.01
CA ALA A 242 -9.89 -4.74 6.93
C ALA A 242 -9.28 -4.42 5.56
N LYS A 243 -7.95 -4.36 5.48
CA LYS A 243 -7.22 -4.11 4.23
C LYS A 243 -5.90 -4.87 4.27
N ASP A 244 -5.64 -5.63 3.21
CA ASP A 244 -4.40 -6.38 2.98
C ASP A 244 -3.36 -5.54 2.22
#